data_AF-A0A3S3NKF6-F1
#
_entry.id   AF-A0A3S3NKF6-F1
#
_cell.length_a   1.000
_cell.length_b   1.000
_cell.length_c   1.000
_cell.angle_alpha   90.00
_cell.angle_beta   90.00
_cell.angle_gamma   90.00
#
_symmetry.space_group_name_H-M   'P 1'
#
loop_
_entity.id
_entity.type
_entity.pdbx_description
1 polymer ?
#
loop_
_entity_poly.entity_id
_entity_poly.type
_entity_poly.pdbx_seq_one_letter_code
_entity_poly.pdbx_strand_id
1 'polypeptide(L)'
;MERGAAAASGCGSASGLSNLQMDSETALELVKQGATLLVLDVPQFTLFGIDTQMFSVGPAFKGIKMIPPGPHFVYYSSSNREGNAFSPVVGFFIYTSPSEVIVHKWLQQEERLIKLSDEEEVRYCEAVKNLEFDRQLGPYALNHFGEWKHLSNYITKKIIERIEPIGGEITIAREAGLVDTVPKTAMEKRLMEQFKDSKFSRLAEKSQRGCYYTSIPNVVKHKGICGEELTSLNLDKTQLLEAILMKEYGGEEDLLLGELQFSFIAFLMGQSLEAFLQWKAIVSLLFGCTDAPFHTRSHLFAKFIKVIYYQLKHGFRKDHTDTLDLEKGASVVLDDSWLSKDIFLHRLCKDFFSLVQEASVVDGDLLTWTRKLQGLVETTLGWDFQNDAAGGIYGEDDEFAPVIEMLDSTSSGEMAAKTIA
;
A
#
# COMPACT_ATOMS: atom_id res chain seq x y z
N MET A 1 -17.71 73.73 -4.94
CA MET A 1 -18.41 72.91 -5.96
C MET A 1 -17.39 71.91 -6.47
N GLU A 2 -17.38 70.70 -5.90
CA GLU A 2 -18.11 69.51 -6.43
C GLU A 2 -17.46 69.04 -7.74
N ARG A 3 -16.94 67.82 -7.94
CA ARG A 3 -17.16 66.43 -7.45
C ARG A 3 -15.85 65.65 -7.76
N GLY A 4 -15.51 64.47 -7.25
CA GLY A 4 -16.21 63.44 -6.48
C GLY A 4 -15.33 62.18 -6.56
N ALA A 5 -15.14 61.51 -5.42
CA ALA A 5 -14.34 60.30 -5.26
C ALA A 5 -15.09 59.06 -5.76
N ALA A 6 -14.33 58.06 -6.24
CA ALA A 6 -14.78 56.67 -6.30
C ALA A 6 -13.58 55.76 -6.02
N ALA A 7 -13.50 55.29 -4.79
CA ALA A 7 -12.65 54.18 -4.38
C ALA A 7 -13.35 52.87 -4.78
N ALA A 8 -12.64 51.99 -5.50
CA ALA A 8 -13.12 50.65 -5.80
C ALA A 8 -12.71 49.70 -4.65
N SER A 9 -13.66 49.46 -3.76
CA SER A 9 -13.68 48.33 -2.83
C SER A 9 -14.06 47.06 -3.57
N GLY A 10 -13.22 46.02 -3.49
CA GLY A 10 -13.49 44.69 -4.02
C GLY A 10 -12.85 43.63 -3.16
N CYS A 11 -13.37 43.48 -1.93
CA CYS A 11 -13.05 42.37 -1.04
C CYS A 11 -13.76 41.12 -1.59
N GLY A 12 -13.01 40.24 -2.27
CA GLY A 12 -13.49 38.92 -2.68
C GLY A 12 -13.27 37.94 -1.54
N SER A 13 -14.34 37.65 -0.81
CA SER A 13 -14.39 36.65 0.26
C SER A 13 -14.19 35.24 -0.30
N ALA A 14 -13.02 34.65 -0.09
CA ALA A 14 -12.82 33.22 -0.22
C ALA A 14 -13.36 32.51 1.04
N SER A 15 -14.68 32.35 1.12
CA SER A 15 -15.37 31.55 2.13
C SER A 15 -15.62 30.15 1.56
N GLY A 16 -14.78 29.19 1.95
CA GLY A 16 -14.92 27.80 1.52
C GLY A 16 -13.90 26.83 2.12
N LEU A 17 -13.24 27.18 3.23
CA LEU A 17 -12.60 26.20 4.11
C LEU A 17 -13.53 26.07 5.31
N SER A 18 -14.14 24.90 5.48
CA SER A 18 -14.81 24.54 6.72
C SER A 18 -13.77 24.53 7.84
N ASN A 19 -13.54 25.70 8.44
CA ASN A 19 -12.92 25.84 9.74
C ASN A 19 -13.79 25.06 10.72
N LEU A 20 -13.44 23.80 10.95
CA LEU A 20 -13.67 23.18 12.25
C LEU A 20 -12.88 24.04 13.23
N GLN A 21 -13.55 25.01 13.85
CA GLN A 21 -13.01 25.73 14.99
C GLN A 21 -12.82 24.71 16.11
N MET A 22 -11.65 24.08 16.12
CA MET A 22 -11.15 23.34 17.26
C MET A 22 -11.03 24.34 18.42
N ASP A 23 -11.63 24.01 19.56
CA ASP A 23 -11.49 24.86 20.73
C ASP A 23 -10.02 24.89 21.17
N SER A 24 -9.62 26.00 21.78
CA SER A 24 -8.22 26.25 22.12
C SER A 24 -7.66 25.24 23.13
N GLU A 25 -8.50 24.56 23.91
CA GLU A 25 -8.08 23.62 24.94
C GLU A 25 -7.76 22.25 24.32
N THR A 26 -8.63 21.76 23.44
CA THR A 26 -8.38 20.55 22.63
C THR A 26 -7.16 20.70 21.74
N ALA A 27 -6.98 21.86 21.10
CA ALA A 27 -5.79 22.14 20.29
C ALA A 27 -4.51 22.12 21.13
N LEU A 28 -4.54 22.68 22.34
CA LEU A 28 -3.40 22.68 23.25
C LEU A 28 -3.06 21.27 23.76
N GLU A 29 -4.08 20.45 24.01
CA GLU A 29 -3.91 19.07 24.45
C GLU A 29 -3.35 18.18 23.33
N LEU A 30 -3.79 18.37 22.09
CA LEU A 30 -3.23 17.71 20.91
C LEU A 30 -1.79 18.14 20.61
N VAL A 31 -1.44 19.41 20.85
CA VAL A 31 -0.04 19.87 20.79
C VAL A 31 0.80 19.22 21.89
N LYS A 32 0.25 19.08 23.10
CA LYS A 32 0.97 18.45 24.22
C LYS A 32 1.16 16.95 24.01
N GLN A 33 0.16 16.26 23.47
CA GLN A 33 0.18 14.80 23.32
C GLN A 33 0.72 14.34 21.97
N GLY A 34 0.63 15.16 20.93
CA GLY A 34 1.12 14.83 19.61
C GLY A 34 2.63 14.99 19.46
N ALA A 35 3.21 14.16 18.61
CA ALA A 35 4.58 14.29 18.17
C ALA A 35 4.73 15.40 17.12
N THR A 36 5.98 15.81 16.89
CA THR A 36 6.37 16.75 15.84
C THR A 36 7.44 16.13 14.96
N LEU A 37 7.23 16.19 13.65
CA LEU A 37 8.25 15.87 12.66
C LEU A 37 8.79 17.19 12.09
N LEU A 38 10.03 17.52 12.42
CA LEU A 38 10.75 18.65 11.84
C LEU A 38 11.58 18.16 10.64
N VAL A 39 11.33 18.71 9.46
CA VAL A 39 12.08 18.42 8.23
C VAL A 39 12.71 19.71 7.71
N LEU A 40 14.04 19.76 7.78
CA LEU A 40 14.82 20.95 7.45
C LEU A 40 15.26 20.94 5.99
N ASP A 41 15.28 22.13 5.39
CA ASP A 41 15.85 22.41 4.06
C ASP A 41 15.25 21.61 2.90
N VAL A 42 14.00 21.13 3.06
CA VAL A 42 13.26 20.46 1.98
C VAL A 42 13.00 21.45 0.84
N PRO A 43 13.39 21.15 -0.41
CA PRO A 43 13.21 22.06 -1.54
C PRO A 43 11.73 22.37 -1.80
N GLN A 44 11.44 23.61 -2.21
CA GLN A 44 10.11 24.01 -2.65
C GLN A 44 9.65 23.11 -3.81
N PHE A 45 8.35 22.87 -3.88
CA PHE A 45 7.67 22.03 -4.87
C PHE A 45 7.86 20.52 -4.70
N THR A 46 8.75 20.07 -3.82
CA THR A 46 8.81 18.67 -3.37
C THR A 46 7.42 18.23 -2.92
N LEU A 47 6.95 17.10 -3.43
CA LEU A 47 5.75 16.49 -2.89
C LEU A 47 6.12 15.81 -1.59
N PHE A 48 5.44 16.16 -0.52
CA PHE A 48 5.66 15.61 0.80
C PHE A 48 4.33 15.05 1.32
N GLY A 49 4.39 13.83 1.85
CA GLY A 49 3.24 13.14 2.37
C GLY A 49 3.49 12.56 3.75
N ILE A 50 2.41 12.52 4.52
CA ILE A 50 2.30 11.76 5.76
C ILE A 50 0.98 11.00 5.74
N ASP A 51 1.05 9.69 5.94
CA ASP A 51 -0.09 8.79 5.90
C ASP A 51 -0.89 8.95 4.61
N THR A 52 -2.18 9.25 4.68
CA THR A 52 -3.05 9.39 3.51
C THR A 52 -3.03 10.80 2.90
N GLN A 53 -2.13 11.67 3.33
CA GLN A 53 -2.09 13.07 2.93
C GLN A 53 -0.82 13.38 2.16
N MET A 54 -0.95 14.11 1.05
CA MET A 54 0.15 14.62 0.27
C MET A 54 -0.07 16.10 -0.04
N PHE A 55 1.01 16.88 -0.01
CA PHE A 55 1.00 18.30 -0.34
C PHE A 55 2.32 18.71 -1.00
N SER A 56 2.31 19.85 -1.69
CA SER A 56 3.52 20.46 -2.24
C SER A 56 4.19 21.35 -1.19
N VAL A 57 5.49 21.19 -1.01
CA VAL A 57 6.29 21.95 -0.03
C VAL A 57 6.36 23.43 -0.43
N GLY A 58 5.89 24.29 0.45
CA GLY A 58 6.00 25.75 0.34
C GLY A 58 7.30 26.31 0.93
N PRO A 59 7.59 27.61 0.69
CA PRO A 59 8.88 28.22 1.04
C PRO A 59 9.14 28.34 2.56
N ALA A 60 8.10 28.27 3.39
CA ALA A 60 8.20 28.38 4.84
C ALA A 60 8.02 27.04 5.56
N PHE A 61 7.72 25.95 4.84
CA PHE A 61 7.42 24.66 5.45
C PHE A 61 8.67 24.07 6.11
N LYS A 62 8.51 23.60 7.35
CA LYS A 62 9.56 22.88 8.09
C LYS A 62 9.07 21.61 8.77
N GLY A 63 7.87 21.13 8.44
CA GLY A 63 7.34 19.87 8.95
C GLY A 63 5.95 19.95 9.53
N ILE A 64 5.61 18.96 10.36
CA ILE A 64 4.25 18.67 10.80
C ILE A 64 4.21 18.51 12.31
N LYS A 65 3.21 19.13 12.96
CA LYS A 65 2.95 19.03 14.40
C LYS A 65 1.61 18.38 14.70
N MET A 66 1.41 17.96 15.94
CA MET A 66 0.20 17.27 16.42
C MET A 66 -0.01 15.90 15.76
N ILE A 67 1.09 15.22 15.42
CA ILE A 67 1.04 13.86 14.88
C ILE A 67 0.63 12.93 16.02
N PRO A 68 -0.49 12.18 15.91
CA PRO A 68 -0.89 11.27 16.97
C PRO A 68 0.19 10.23 17.31
N PRO A 69 0.20 9.64 18.51
CA PRO A 69 1.10 8.53 18.81
C PRO A 69 0.74 7.27 18.00
N GLY A 70 1.77 6.58 17.51
CA GLY A 70 1.63 5.32 16.75
C GLY A 70 2.46 5.29 15.48
N PRO A 71 2.20 4.33 14.58
CA PRO A 71 2.90 4.24 13.31
C PRO A 71 2.41 5.33 12.35
N HIS A 72 3.34 5.95 11.62
CA HIS A 72 3.07 6.87 10.53
C HIS A 72 4.00 6.55 9.35
N PHE A 73 3.53 6.83 8.14
CA PHE A 73 4.35 6.67 6.94
C PHE A 73 4.65 8.03 6.33
N VAL A 74 5.92 8.41 6.28
CA VAL A 74 6.38 9.66 5.69
C VAL A 74 6.97 9.35 4.35
N TYR A 75 6.62 10.13 3.33
CA TYR A 75 7.07 9.90 1.98
C TYR A 75 7.19 11.19 1.19
N TYR A 76 8.08 11.20 0.21
CA TYR A 76 8.32 12.39 -0.59
C TYR A 76 8.80 12.05 -2.00
N SER A 77 8.63 13.03 -2.87
CA SER A 77 9.05 12.98 -4.26
C SER A 77 9.68 14.33 -4.61
N SER A 78 11.00 14.34 -4.81
CA SER A 78 11.74 15.55 -5.16
C SER A 78 11.28 16.05 -6.52
N SER A 79 11.13 17.36 -6.68
CA SER A 79 10.73 17.94 -7.96
C SER A 79 11.90 18.65 -8.64
N ASN A 80 11.81 18.82 -9.95
CA ASN A 80 12.64 19.81 -10.64
C ASN A 80 12.27 21.24 -10.19
N ARG A 81 13.06 22.23 -10.64
CA ARG A 81 12.88 23.64 -10.27
C ARG A 81 11.53 24.23 -10.70
N GLU A 82 10.90 23.64 -11.70
CA GLU A 82 9.62 24.09 -12.28
C GLU A 82 8.41 23.41 -11.60
N GLY A 83 8.63 22.39 -10.75
CA GLY A 83 7.56 21.66 -10.07
C GLY A 83 6.72 20.78 -10.99
N ASN A 84 7.20 20.44 -12.19
CA ASN A 84 6.45 19.70 -13.20
C ASN A 84 7.00 18.29 -13.50
N ALA A 85 8.13 17.92 -12.90
CA ALA A 85 8.71 16.59 -13.01
C ALA A 85 9.23 16.13 -11.65
N PHE A 86 9.01 14.85 -11.32
CA PHE A 86 9.24 14.30 -10.00
C PHE A 86 10.17 13.07 -10.01
N SER A 87 10.97 12.93 -8.96
CA SER A 87 11.81 11.75 -8.71
C SER A 87 10.94 10.55 -8.29
N PRO A 88 11.48 9.32 -8.31
CA PRO A 88 10.82 8.21 -7.64
C PRO A 88 10.52 8.55 -6.18
N VAL A 89 9.42 8.00 -5.67
CA VAL A 89 9.02 8.21 -4.28
C VAL A 89 10.02 7.54 -3.35
N VAL A 90 10.35 8.23 -2.26
CA VAL A 90 11.08 7.69 -1.12
C VAL A 90 10.16 7.77 0.09
N GLY A 91 9.99 6.67 0.80
CA GLY A 91 9.18 6.63 2.01
C GLY A 91 9.87 5.89 3.14
N PHE A 92 9.45 6.17 4.37
CA PHE A 92 9.93 5.48 5.57
C PHE A 92 8.85 5.53 6.64
N PHE A 93 8.87 4.54 7.53
CA PHE A 93 8.00 4.53 8.69
C PHE A 93 8.64 5.30 9.84
N ILE A 94 7.79 5.97 10.63
CA ILE A 94 8.13 6.47 11.96
C ILE A 94 7.14 5.88 12.96
N TYR A 95 7.59 5.67 14.20
CA TYR A 95 6.71 5.28 15.29
C TYR A 95 6.80 6.32 16.38
N THR A 96 5.74 7.12 16.54
CA THR A 96 5.73 8.31 17.39
C THR A 96 5.24 7.99 18.80
N SER A 97 5.92 8.57 19.78
CA SER A 97 5.52 8.61 21.18
C SER A 97 4.93 9.98 21.55
N PRO A 98 4.16 10.09 22.64
CA PRO A 98 3.62 11.38 23.06
C PRO A 98 4.71 12.44 23.26
N SER A 99 4.48 13.64 22.70
CA SER A 99 5.40 14.79 22.77
C SER A 99 6.79 14.55 22.15
N GLU A 100 6.98 13.49 21.37
CA GLU A 100 8.25 13.21 20.70
C GLU A 100 8.54 14.23 19.60
N VAL A 101 9.81 14.58 19.42
CA VAL A 101 10.27 15.42 18.31
C VAL A 101 11.24 14.60 17.49
N ILE A 102 10.92 14.40 16.21
CA ILE A 102 11.77 13.70 15.23
C ILE A 102 12.32 14.75 14.28
N VAL A 103 13.64 14.77 14.08
CA VAL A 103 14.29 15.79 13.25
C VAL A 103 15.06 15.15 12.10
N HIS A 104 14.66 15.46 10.88
CA HIS A 104 15.40 15.10 9.67
C HIS A 104 15.82 16.35 8.89
N LYS A 105 16.88 16.23 8.10
CA LYS A 105 17.38 17.29 7.24
C LYS A 105 17.57 16.80 5.83
N TRP A 106 17.21 17.65 4.86
CA TRP A 106 17.43 17.37 3.45
C TRP A 106 18.91 17.49 3.09
N LEU A 107 19.43 16.43 2.48
CA LEU A 107 20.77 16.41 1.88
C LEU A 107 20.65 16.62 0.38
N GLN A 108 20.92 17.84 -0.08
CA GLN A 108 20.74 18.25 -1.49
C GLN A 108 21.50 17.39 -2.50
N GLN A 109 22.66 16.84 -2.13
CA GLN A 109 23.50 16.04 -3.03
C GLN A 109 22.91 14.64 -3.31
N GLU A 110 22.21 14.08 -2.32
CA GLU A 110 21.62 12.74 -2.38
C GLU A 110 20.10 12.79 -2.58
N GLU A 111 19.51 13.99 -2.61
CA GLU A 111 18.06 14.25 -2.72
C GLU A 111 17.24 13.44 -1.72
N ARG A 112 17.71 13.38 -0.46
CA ARG A 112 17.06 12.58 0.59
C ARG A 112 17.07 13.21 1.97
N LEU A 113 16.19 12.73 2.83
CA LEU A 113 16.13 13.08 4.25
C LEU A 113 17.09 12.20 5.05
N ILE A 114 17.98 12.83 5.80
CA ILE A 114 18.92 12.15 6.69
C ILE A 114 18.65 12.49 8.15
N LYS A 115 19.01 11.55 9.03
CA LYS A 115 19.10 11.80 10.48
C LYS A 115 20.28 12.73 10.75
N LEU A 116 20.12 13.58 11.75
CA LEU A 116 21.17 14.49 12.21
C LEU A 116 22.11 13.79 13.20
N SER A 117 23.22 14.45 13.57
CA SER A 117 23.99 14.00 14.73
C SER A 117 23.20 14.23 16.02
N ASP A 118 23.50 13.45 17.06
CA ASP A 118 22.83 13.55 18.36
C ASP A 118 22.85 14.98 18.91
N GLU A 119 23.97 15.71 18.75
CA GLU A 119 24.09 17.09 19.23
C GLU A 119 23.17 18.06 18.48
N GLU A 120 23.07 17.90 17.15
CA GLU A 120 22.17 18.73 16.34
C GLU A 120 20.71 18.39 16.62
N GLU A 121 20.38 17.10 16.74
CA GLU A 121 19.04 16.63 17.04
C GLU A 121 18.52 17.18 18.36
N VAL A 122 19.33 17.10 19.44
CA VAL A 122 18.98 17.67 20.76
C VAL A 122 18.67 19.16 20.66
N ARG A 123 19.53 19.93 19.97
CA ARG A 123 19.34 21.38 19.80
C ARG A 123 18.03 21.70 19.07
N TYR A 124 17.72 21.00 17.98
CA TYR A 124 16.48 21.24 17.23
C TYR A 124 15.24 20.77 18.01
N CYS A 125 15.35 19.68 18.77
CA CYS A 125 14.29 19.23 19.66
C CYS A 125 13.95 20.30 20.72
N GLU A 126 14.95 20.93 21.32
CA GLU A 126 14.75 22.04 22.26
C GLU A 126 14.09 23.25 21.59
N ALA A 127 14.55 23.64 20.39
CA ALA A 127 13.96 24.76 19.66
C ALA A 127 12.49 24.51 19.26
N VAL A 128 12.13 23.27 18.89
CA VAL A 128 10.71 22.90 18.66
C VAL A 128 9.90 23.00 19.95
N LYS A 129 10.42 22.50 21.07
CA LYS A 129 9.78 22.60 22.39
C LYS A 129 9.61 24.05 22.87
N ASN A 130 10.53 24.93 22.47
CA ASN A 130 10.47 26.37 22.71
C ASN A 130 9.59 27.13 21.71
N LEU A 131 8.87 26.42 20.82
CA LEU A 131 7.95 26.98 19.82
C LEU A 131 8.62 27.88 18.77
N GLU A 132 9.94 27.75 18.56
CA GLU A 132 10.69 28.57 17.60
C GLU A 132 10.29 28.29 16.14
N PHE A 133 9.71 27.11 15.89
CA PHE A 133 9.26 26.66 14.57
C PHE A 133 7.73 26.67 14.40
N ASP A 134 6.97 27.17 15.37
CA ASP A 134 5.51 26.97 15.42
C ASP A 134 4.75 27.47 14.17
N ARG A 135 5.25 28.56 13.55
CA ARG A 135 4.69 29.17 12.33
C ARG A 135 5.02 28.40 11.05
N GLN A 136 6.06 27.57 11.08
CA GLN A 136 6.58 26.81 9.94
C GLN A 136 6.11 25.34 9.96
N LEU A 137 5.48 24.91 11.05
CA LEU A 137 4.95 23.57 11.24
C LEU A 137 3.45 23.53 10.89
N GLY A 138 3.11 22.72 9.88
CA GLY A 138 1.73 22.45 9.49
C GLY A 138 1.04 21.56 10.52
N PRO A 139 -0.25 21.75 10.80
CA PRO A 139 -1.02 20.83 11.65
C PRO A 139 -1.27 19.51 10.92
N TYR A 140 -1.11 18.37 11.61
CA TYR A 140 -1.57 17.08 11.10
C TYR A 140 -3.10 17.11 10.93
N ALA A 141 -3.64 16.69 9.77
CA ALA A 141 -5.08 16.69 9.56
C ALA A 141 -5.77 15.50 10.26
N LEU A 142 -6.19 15.74 11.51
CA LEU A 142 -6.76 14.74 12.41
C LEU A 142 -8.09 14.14 11.92
N ASN A 143 -8.80 14.82 11.02
CA ASN A 143 -10.00 14.30 10.36
C ASN A 143 -9.73 13.03 9.54
N HIS A 144 -8.50 12.84 9.03
CA HIS A 144 -8.10 11.65 8.28
C HIS A 144 -7.48 10.55 9.16
N PHE A 145 -7.18 10.83 10.44
CA PHE A 145 -6.50 9.89 11.32
C PHE A 145 -7.29 8.60 11.57
N GLY A 146 -8.62 8.68 11.61
CA GLY A 146 -9.47 7.50 11.79
C GLY A 146 -9.32 6.47 10.66
N GLU A 147 -9.12 6.95 9.43
CA GLU A 147 -8.91 6.11 8.26
C GLU A 147 -7.51 5.53 8.25
N TRP A 148 -6.50 6.35 8.55
CA TRP A 148 -5.13 5.90 8.74
C TRP A 148 -5.04 4.77 9.76
N LYS A 149 -5.70 4.93 10.91
CA LYS A 149 -5.73 3.91 11.98
C LYS A 149 -6.26 2.57 11.47
N HIS A 150 -7.24 2.55 10.56
CA HIS A 150 -7.72 1.29 9.98
C HIS A 150 -6.70 0.63 9.04
N LEU A 151 -5.81 1.40 8.43
CA LEU A 151 -4.76 0.90 7.56
C LEU A 151 -3.50 0.46 8.32
N SER A 152 -3.30 0.93 9.55
CA SER A 152 -2.04 0.77 10.29
C SER A 152 -2.16 0.16 11.70
N ASN A 153 -3.36 -0.23 12.16
CA ASN A 153 -3.58 -0.67 13.55
C ASN A 153 -2.82 -1.92 14.01
N TYR A 154 -2.30 -2.74 13.11
CA TYR A 154 -1.44 -3.90 13.42
C TYR A 154 0.05 -3.61 13.22
N ILE A 155 0.41 -2.44 12.66
CA ILE A 155 1.80 -2.02 12.53
C ILE A 155 2.30 -1.58 13.91
N THR A 156 3.27 -2.32 14.43
CA THR A 156 3.96 -2.00 15.69
C THR A 156 5.39 -1.58 15.43
N LYS A 157 6.04 -0.95 16.41
CA LYS A 157 7.47 -0.67 16.36
C LYS A 157 8.31 -1.93 16.04
N LYS A 158 7.97 -3.07 16.65
CA LYS A 158 8.59 -4.39 16.40
C LYS A 158 8.46 -4.83 14.93
N ILE A 159 7.32 -4.54 14.28
CA ILE A 159 7.11 -4.86 12.86
C ILE A 159 7.95 -3.95 11.97
N ILE A 160 7.97 -2.65 12.25
CA ILE A 160 8.77 -1.68 11.49
C ILE A 160 10.25 -2.06 11.56
N GLU A 161 10.81 -2.21 12.76
CA GLU A 161 12.23 -2.53 12.98
C GLU A 161 12.65 -3.87 12.35
N ARG A 162 11.72 -4.82 12.23
CA ARG A 162 11.98 -6.13 11.62
C ARG A 162 12.04 -6.05 10.10
N ILE A 163 11.13 -5.30 9.49
CA ILE A 163 10.89 -5.33 8.04
C ILE A 163 11.63 -4.22 7.31
N GLU A 164 11.85 -3.08 7.96
CA GLU A 164 12.44 -1.91 7.31
C GLU A 164 13.82 -2.23 6.71
N PRO A 165 14.14 -1.69 5.53
CA PRO A 165 15.46 -1.86 4.93
C PRO A 165 16.53 -1.18 5.80
N ILE A 166 17.80 -1.54 5.58
CA ILE A 166 18.90 -0.84 6.26
C ILE A 166 18.87 0.64 5.84
N GLY A 167 18.75 1.52 6.82
CA GLY A 167 18.58 2.97 6.61
C GLY A 167 17.14 3.44 6.50
N GLY A 168 16.15 2.54 6.60
CA GLY A 168 14.72 2.84 6.73
C GLY A 168 13.99 3.29 5.46
N GLU A 169 14.72 3.79 4.45
CA GLU A 169 14.10 4.30 3.23
C GLU A 169 13.71 3.17 2.26
N ILE A 170 12.43 3.14 1.96
CA ILE A 170 11.75 2.30 0.97
C ILE A 170 11.60 3.13 -0.30
N THR A 171 12.17 2.65 -1.40
CA THR A 171 12.08 3.29 -2.71
C THR A 171 12.36 2.27 -3.80
N ILE A 172 11.66 2.39 -4.92
CA ILE A 172 11.85 1.54 -6.10
C ILE A 172 13.30 1.57 -6.62
N ALA A 173 14.03 2.67 -6.39
CA ALA A 173 15.45 2.77 -6.79
C ALA A 173 16.35 1.73 -6.10
N ARG A 174 15.96 1.23 -4.93
CA ARG A 174 16.68 0.18 -4.18
C ARG A 174 16.22 -1.24 -4.52
N GLU A 175 15.16 -1.38 -5.30
CA GLU A 175 14.54 -2.66 -5.66
C GLU A 175 15.06 -3.23 -6.99
N ALA A 176 16.04 -2.56 -7.63
CA ALA A 176 16.57 -2.90 -8.95
C ALA A 176 17.14 -4.34 -9.09
N GLY A 177 17.35 -5.06 -7.99
CA GLY A 177 17.76 -6.48 -7.98
C GLY A 177 16.62 -7.50 -8.12
N LEU A 178 15.35 -7.08 -8.00
CA LEU A 178 14.17 -7.94 -8.22
C LEU A 178 13.77 -8.05 -9.71
N VAL A 179 14.47 -7.30 -10.57
CA VAL A 179 14.19 -7.12 -12.01
C VAL A 179 14.59 -8.34 -12.87
N ASP A 180 15.15 -9.40 -12.28
CA ASP A 180 15.41 -10.66 -12.97
C ASP A 180 14.18 -11.60 -13.02
N THR A 181 13.11 -11.27 -12.28
CA THR A 181 11.82 -11.97 -12.41
C THR A 181 11.01 -11.38 -13.55
N VAL A 182 10.75 -12.18 -14.59
CA VAL A 182 9.90 -11.78 -15.73
C VAL A 182 8.54 -11.31 -15.18
N PRO A 183 8.10 -10.07 -15.45
CA PRO A 183 6.83 -9.57 -14.96
C PRO A 183 5.70 -10.40 -15.58
N LYS A 184 4.92 -11.06 -14.71
CA LYS A 184 3.85 -11.98 -15.09
C LYS A 184 2.52 -11.25 -15.26
N THR A 185 2.29 -10.19 -14.48
CA THR A 185 1.02 -9.44 -14.51
C THR A 185 1.13 -8.12 -15.28
N ALA A 186 0.00 -7.61 -15.78
CA ALA A 186 -0.07 -6.29 -16.43
C ALA A 186 0.35 -5.16 -15.48
N MET A 187 0.07 -5.33 -14.18
CA MET A 187 0.47 -4.41 -13.13
C MET A 187 1.98 -4.40 -12.90
N GLU A 188 2.61 -5.59 -12.80
CA GLU A 188 4.08 -5.70 -12.74
C GLU A 188 4.75 -5.10 -13.97
N LYS A 189 4.18 -5.30 -15.17
CA LYS A 189 4.69 -4.70 -16.42
C LYS A 189 4.63 -3.18 -16.38
N ARG A 190 3.51 -2.58 -15.97
CA ARG A 190 3.36 -1.12 -15.91
C ARG A 190 4.27 -0.46 -14.88
N LEU A 191 4.37 -1.05 -13.69
CA LEU A 191 5.28 -0.55 -12.66
C LEU A 191 6.75 -0.64 -13.14
N MET A 192 7.08 -1.69 -13.90
CA MET A 192 8.38 -1.84 -14.57
C MET A 192 8.57 -0.90 -15.78
N GLU A 193 7.51 -0.50 -16.47
CA GLU A 193 7.55 0.51 -17.54
C GLU A 193 7.81 1.91 -16.96
N GLN A 194 7.15 2.28 -15.87
CA GLN A 194 7.46 3.50 -15.10
C GLN A 194 8.94 3.56 -14.69
N PHE A 195 9.52 2.39 -14.39
CA PHE A 195 10.94 2.26 -14.07
C PHE A 195 11.87 2.52 -15.27
N LYS A 196 11.52 2.07 -16.49
CA LYS A 196 12.36 2.26 -17.69
C LYS A 196 12.46 3.71 -18.16
N ASP A 197 11.42 4.50 -17.95
CA ASP A 197 11.40 5.91 -18.31
C ASP A 197 12.17 6.79 -17.30
N SER A 198 12.33 6.30 -16.06
CA SER A 198 13.16 6.94 -15.05
C SER A 198 14.65 6.74 -15.41
N LYS A 199 15.33 7.80 -15.84
CA LYS A 199 16.77 7.81 -16.18
C LYS A 199 17.70 7.59 -14.97
N PHE A 200 17.30 6.81 -13.97
CA PHE A 200 17.96 6.68 -12.66
C PHE A 200 18.66 5.33 -12.45
N SER A 201 19.16 4.72 -13.53
CA SER A 201 20.00 3.51 -13.46
C SER A 201 21.48 3.81 -13.22
N ARG A 202 21.85 4.82 -12.41
CA ARG A 202 23.27 5.05 -12.07
C ARG A 202 23.44 5.23 -10.57
N LEU A 203 24.10 4.24 -9.96
CA LEU A 203 24.57 4.17 -8.57
C LEU A 203 23.60 3.58 -7.55
N ALA A 204 23.00 2.42 -7.82
CA ALA A 204 22.66 1.52 -6.71
C ALA A 204 23.94 0.77 -6.33
N GLU A 205 24.52 1.09 -5.16
CA GLU A 205 25.53 0.22 -4.56
C GLU A 205 24.91 -1.17 -4.36
N LYS A 206 25.58 -2.21 -4.86
CA LYS A 206 25.11 -3.61 -4.86
C LYS A 206 24.80 -4.22 -3.48
N SER A 207 24.86 -3.46 -2.39
CA SER A 207 24.81 -4.01 -1.02
C SER A 207 23.53 -3.68 -0.23
N GLN A 208 22.71 -2.73 -0.66
CA GLN A 208 21.50 -2.38 0.11
C GLN A 208 20.31 -3.25 -0.33
N ARG A 209 20.00 -4.24 0.50
CA ARG A 209 18.81 -5.08 0.38
C ARG A 209 17.55 -4.25 0.68
N GLY A 210 16.47 -4.55 -0.04
CA GLY A 210 15.13 -4.00 0.23
C GLY A 210 14.55 -4.44 1.57
N CYS A 211 13.23 -4.42 1.68
CA CYS A 211 12.55 -4.79 2.93
C CYS A 211 12.81 -6.26 3.29
N TYR A 212 12.91 -6.56 4.59
CA TYR A 212 13.13 -7.91 5.11
C TYR A 212 11.81 -8.67 5.31
N TYR A 213 11.03 -8.76 4.24
CA TYR A 213 9.75 -9.47 4.25
C TYR A 213 9.91 -10.96 4.55
N THR A 214 8.86 -11.51 5.15
CA THR A 214 8.74 -12.94 5.42
C THR A 214 8.61 -13.70 4.11
N SER A 215 9.47 -14.71 3.89
CA SER A 215 9.44 -15.50 2.66
C SER A 215 8.25 -16.45 2.63
N ILE A 216 7.31 -16.21 1.71
CA ILE A 216 6.12 -17.04 1.50
C ILE A 216 6.28 -17.85 0.20
N PRO A 217 6.36 -19.20 0.28
CA PRO A 217 6.49 -20.01 -0.92
C PRO A 217 5.16 -20.08 -1.67
N ASN A 218 5.15 -19.72 -2.95
CA ASN A 218 3.97 -19.86 -3.82
C ASN A 218 3.49 -21.31 -3.95
N VAL A 219 4.45 -22.25 -3.99
CA VAL A 219 4.20 -23.69 -4.10
C VAL A 219 5.04 -24.39 -3.04
N VAL A 220 4.39 -25.19 -2.20
CA VAL A 220 5.07 -26.06 -1.24
C VAL A 220 5.69 -27.21 -2.02
N LYS A 221 7.01 -27.35 -1.93
CA LYS A 221 7.77 -28.44 -2.54
C LYS A 221 8.51 -29.18 -1.43
N HIS A 222 8.17 -30.44 -1.20
CA HIS A 222 8.86 -31.30 -0.24
C HIS A 222 9.36 -32.57 -0.92
N LYS A 223 10.62 -32.94 -0.68
CA LYS A 223 11.19 -34.17 -1.23
C LYS A 223 10.79 -35.33 -0.32
N GLY A 224 10.28 -36.42 -0.89
CA GLY A 224 9.96 -37.65 -0.15
C GLY A 224 8.54 -37.76 0.39
N ILE A 225 7.66 -36.80 0.07
CA ILE A 225 6.20 -36.89 0.32
C ILE A 225 5.52 -37.46 -0.92
N CYS A 226 4.44 -38.22 -0.75
CA CYS A 226 3.71 -38.76 -1.91
C CYS A 226 2.99 -37.64 -2.70
N GLY A 227 2.70 -37.89 -3.98
CA GLY A 227 2.09 -36.87 -4.85
C GLY A 227 0.73 -36.37 -4.35
N GLU A 228 -0.05 -37.26 -3.72
CA GLU A 228 -1.37 -36.94 -3.15
C GLU A 228 -1.24 -35.97 -1.96
N GLU A 229 -0.39 -36.29 -0.99
CA GLU A 229 -0.10 -35.43 0.16
C GLU A 229 0.46 -34.07 -0.29
N LEU A 230 1.36 -34.04 -1.28
CA LEU A 230 1.90 -32.79 -1.82
C LEU A 230 0.83 -31.93 -2.51
N THR A 231 -0.13 -32.57 -3.19
CA THR A 231 -1.27 -31.90 -3.81
C THR A 231 -2.19 -31.33 -2.75
N SER A 232 -2.53 -32.12 -1.71
CA SER A 232 -3.34 -31.67 -0.58
C SER A 232 -2.74 -30.44 0.11
N LEU A 233 -1.43 -30.43 0.36
CA LEU A 233 -0.71 -29.28 0.95
C LEU A 233 -0.75 -28.01 0.09
N ASN A 234 -0.95 -28.16 -1.22
CA ASN A 234 -1.02 -27.02 -2.13
C ASN A 234 -2.44 -26.55 -2.40
N LEU A 235 -3.45 -27.41 -2.21
CA LEU A 235 -4.88 -27.07 -2.28
C LEU A 235 -5.36 -26.32 -1.02
N ASP A 236 -4.88 -26.72 0.17
CA ASP A 236 -5.15 -26.02 1.42
C ASP A 236 -3.85 -25.51 2.04
N LYS A 237 -3.72 -24.18 2.12
CA LYS A 237 -2.54 -23.52 2.68
C LYS A 237 -2.52 -23.45 4.21
N THR A 238 -3.50 -24.03 4.91
CA THR A 238 -3.60 -24.01 6.38
C THR A 238 -2.29 -24.46 7.06
N GLN A 239 -1.70 -25.58 6.61
CA GLN A 239 -0.44 -26.05 7.21
C GLN A 239 0.75 -25.13 6.93
N LEU A 240 0.79 -24.49 5.76
CA LEU A 240 1.81 -23.49 5.43
C LEU A 240 1.67 -22.25 6.32
N LEU A 241 0.44 -21.78 6.51
CA LEU A 241 0.14 -20.67 7.42
C LEU A 241 0.61 -20.99 8.85
N GLU A 242 0.27 -22.17 9.39
CA GLU A 242 0.69 -22.58 10.73
C GLU A 242 2.22 -22.63 10.85
N ALA A 243 2.91 -23.18 9.86
CA ALA A 243 4.37 -23.23 9.84
C ALA A 243 5.00 -21.83 9.85
N ILE A 244 4.46 -20.90 9.06
CA ILE A 244 4.92 -19.51 9.01
C ILE A 244 4.64 -18.81 10.34
N LEU A 245 3.43 -18.91 10.88
CA LEU A 245 3.06 -18.30 12.16
C LEU A 245 3.99 -18.75 13.30
N MET A 246 4.26 -20.04 13.40
CA MET A 246 5.13 -20.57 14.44
C MET A 246 6.60 -20.18 14.25
N LYS A 247 7.11 -20.30 13.01
CA LYS A 247 8.53 -20.07 12.71
C LYS A 247 8.90 -18.60 12.71
N GLU A 248 8.07 -17.77 12.10
CA GLU A 248 8.39 -16.38 11.79
C GLU A 248 7.78 -15.43 12.81
N TYR A 249 6.64 -15.77 13.43
CA TYR A 249 5.91 -14.86 14.31
C TYR A 249 5.71 -15.39 15.74
N GLY A 250 6.27 -16.55 16.10
CA GLY A 250 6.13 -17.14 17.43
C GLY A 250 4.69 -17.45 17.83
N GLY A 251 3.80 -17.62 16.85
CA GLY A 251 2.35 -17.80 17.06
C GLY A 251 1.56 -16.51 17.25
N GLU A 252 2.20 -15.33 17.27
CA GLU A 252 1.53 -14.03 17.36
C GLU A 252 0.90 -13.63 16.01
N GLU A 253 -0.37 -13.98 15.82
CA GLU A 253 -1.13 -13.76 14.57
C GLU A 253 -1.16 -12.28 14.10
N ASP A 254 -1.25 -11.36 15.06
CA ASP A 254 -1.35 -9.92 14.76
C ASP A 254 -0.08 -9.37 14.09
N LEU A 255 1.07 -10.04 14.25
CA LEU A 255 2.31 -9.65 13.58
C LEU A 255 2.27 -9.93 12.06
N LEU A 256 1.62 -11.00 11.62
CA LEU A 256 1.40 -11.27 10.20
C LEU A 256 0.49 -10.21 9.58
N LEU A 257 -0.55 -9.78 10.30
CA LEU A 257 -1.42 -8.68 9.88
C LEU A 257 -0.68 -7.33 9.84
N GLY A 258 0.27 -7.13 10.76
CA GLY A 258 1.16 -5.97 10.75
C GLY A 258 2.03 -5.94 9.49
N GLU A 259 2.59 -7.07 9.08
CA GLU A 259 3.35 -7.18 7.82
C GLU A 259 2.46 -6.95 6.59
N LEU A 260 1.24 -7.49 6.57
CA LEU A 260 0.25 -7.24 5.51
C LEU A 260 -0.10 -5.74 5.37
N GLN A 261 -0.26 -5.03 6.49
CA GLN A 261 -0.54 -3.60 6.50
C GLN A 261 0.69 -2.77 6.09
N PHE A 262 1.87 -3.15 6.58
CA PHE A 262 3.14 -2.51 6.20
C PHE A 262 3.33 -2.58 4.69
N SER A 263 3.20 -3.77 4.11
CA SER A 263 3.43 -3.98 2.67
C SER A 263 2.38 -3.26 1.83
N PHE A 264 1.12 -3.19 2.27
CA PHE A 264 0.09 -2.40 1.60
C PHE A 264 0.43 -0.90 1.57
N ILE A 265 0.84 -0.34 2.70
CA ILE A 265 1.19 1.09 2.80
C ILE A 265 2.45 1.42 1.99
N ALA A 266 3.50 0.60 2.12
CA ALA A 266 4.74 0.76 1.36
C ALA A 266 4.51 0.63 -0.16
N PHE A 267 3.58 -0.22 -0.57
CA PHE A 267 3.13 -0.32 -1.96
C PHE A 267 2.38 0.95 -2.39
N LEU A 268 1.30 1.31 -1.69
CA LEU A 268 0.39 2.36 -2.13
C LEU A 268 1.02 3.75 -2.09
N MET A 269 1.70 4.08 -0.99
CA MET A 269 2.27 5.41 -0.76
C MET A 269 3.74 5.46 -1.18
N GLY A 270 4.49 4.37 -0.94
CA GLY A 270 5.92 4.29 -1.26
C GLY A 270 6.23 3.79 -2.67
N GLN A 271 5.22 3.37 -3.44
CA GLN A 271 5.36 2.84 -4.81
C GLN A 271 6.34 1.67 -4.91
N SER A 272 6.44 0.87 -3.84
CA SER A 272 7.33 -0.30 -3.77
C SER A 272 6.72 -1.52 -4.47
N LEU A 273 7.46 -2.09 -5.44
CA LEU A 273 7.06 -3.32 -6.12
C LEU A 273 7.24 -4.53 -5.19
N GLU A 274 8.33 -4.55 -4.43
CA GLU A 274 8.58 -5.60 -3.45
C GLU A 274 7.43 -5.69 -2.43
N ALA A 275 6.94 -4.53 -1.97
CA ALA A 275 5.82 -4.44 -1.05
C ALA A 275 4.50 -4.94 -1.68
N PHE A 276 4.25 -4.66 -2.96
CA PHE A 276 3.09 -5.19 -3.68
C PHE A 276 3.14 -6.73 -3.74
N LEU A 277 4.29 -7.29 -4.13
CA LEU A 277 4.46 -8.74 -4.23
C LEU A 277 4.26 -9.42 -2.87
N GLN A 278 4.75 -8.80 -1.79
CA GLN A 278 4.54 -9.33 -0.44
C GLN A 278 3.06 -9.24 -0.02
N TRP A 279 2.41 -8.10 -0.25
CA TRP A 279 0.99 -7.95 0.03
C TRP A 279 0.18 -9.04 -0.69
N LYS A 280 0.43 -9.23 -1.99
CA LYS A 280 -0.20 -10.28 -2.80
C LYS A 280 0.07 -11.69 -2.26
N ALA A 281 1.30 -11.97 -1.82
CA ALA A 281 1.68 -13.27 -1.27
C ALA A 281 0.93 -13.60 0.04
N ILE A 282 0.82 -12.63 0.97
CA ILE A 282 0.09 -12.82 2.22
C ILE A 282 -1.42 -12.97 1.96
N VAL A 283 -1.98 -12.12 1.09
CA VAL A 283 -3.39 -12.21 0.69
C VAL A 283 -3.71 -13.57 0.08
N SER A 284 -2.85 -14.05 -0.81
CA SER A 284 -3.00 -15.37 -1.46
C SER A 284 -2.85 -16.53 -0.48
N LEU A 285 -1.92 -16.41 0.49
CA LEU A 285 -1.74 -17.40 1.55
C LEU A 285 -3.01 -17.54 2.41
N LEU A 286 -3.55 -16.42 2.88
CA LEU A 286 -4.71 -16.43 3.77
C LEU A 286 -5.97 -16.88 3.02
N PHE A 287 -6.27 -16.32 1.85
CA PHE A 287 -7.42 -16.78 1.05
C PHE A 287 -7.27 -18.23 0.56
N GLY A 288 -6.05 -18.77 0.47
CA GLY A 288 -5.79 -20.17 0.12
C GLY A 288 -5.97 -21.17 1.27
N CYS A 289 -6.34 -20.73 2.47
CA CYS A 289 -6.62 -21.64 3.59
C CYS A 289 -8.11 -22.02 3.62
N THR A 290 -8.42 -23.32 3.64
CA THR A 290 -9.80 -23.81 3.69
C THR A 290 -10.23 -24.29 5.07
N ASP A 291 -9.32 -24.87 5.86
CA ASP A 291 -9.61 -25.36 7.22
C ASP A 291 -9.44 -24.28 8.30
N ALA A 292 -8.37 -23.48 8.20
CA ALA A 292 -8.03 -22.45 9.18
C ALA A 292 -9.15 -21.45 9.51
N PRO A 293 -9.95 -20.94 8.55
CA PRO A 293 -11.00 -19.97 8.83
C PRO A 293 -12.12 -20.48 9.75
N PHE A 294 -12.35 -21.80 9.79
CA PHE A 294 -13.50 -22.39 10.50
C PHE A 294 -13.11 -23.22 11.72
N HIS A 295 -11.83 -23.60 11.85
CA HIS A 295 -11.39 -24.52 12.88
C HIS A 295 -10.25 -23.98 13.74
N THR A 296 -9.10 -23.66 13.15
CA THR A 296 -7.89 -23.35 13.94
C THR A 296 -7.69 -21.86 14.19
N ARG A 297 -8.17 -20.98 13.29
CA ARG A 297 -7.77 -19.56 13.23
C ARG A 297 -8.91 -18.60 12.87
N SER A 298 -10.16 -18.90 13.22
CA SER A 298 -11.33 -18.06 12.84
C SER A 298 -11.18 -16.57 13.21
N HIS A 299 -10.56 -16.27 14.35
CA HIS A 299 -10.35 -14.89 14.78
C HIS A 299 -9.33 -14.12 13.92
N LEU A 300 -8.22 -14.76 13.53
CA LEU A 300 -7.28 -14.21 12.54
C LEU A 300 -7.99 -13.90 11.24
N PHE A 301 -8.84 -14.81 10.75
CA PHE A 301 -9.58 -14.59 9.50
C PHE A 301 -10.57 -13.44 9.60
N ALA A 302 -11.31 -13.31 10.71
CA ALA A 302 -12.18 -12.15 10.92
C ALA A 302 -11.40 -10.82 10.89
N LYS A 303 -10.21 -10.78 11.52
CA LYS A 303 -9.31 -9.61 11.49
C LYS A 303 -8.75 -9.35 10.09
N PHE A 304 -8.31 -10.40 9.39
CA PHE A 304 -7.79 -10.32 8.02
C PHE A 304 -8.82 -9.73 7.06
N ILE A 305 -10.04 -10.27 7.04
CA ILE A 305 -11.11 -9.78 6.15
C ILE A 305 -11.44 -8.32 6.47
N LYS A 306 -11.42 -7.93 7.74
CA LYS A 306 -11.55 -6.53 8.15
C LYS A 306 -10.41 -5.66 7.61
N VAL A 307 -9.15 -6.12 7.66
CA VAL A 307 -8.00 -5.40 7.09
C VAL A 307 -8.18 -5.21 5.58
N ILE A 308 -8.49 -6.27 4.84
CA ILE A 308 -8.73 -6.20 3.39
C ILE A 308 -9.88 -5.27 3.06
N TYR A 309 -10.98 -5.32 3.80
CA TYR A 309 -12.10 -4.39 3.62
C TYR A 309 -11.64 -2.93 3.67
N TYR A 310 -10.86 -2.53 4.67
CA TYR A 310 -10.41 -1.14 4.78
C TYR A 310 -9.34 -0.77 3.76
N GLN A 311 -8.42 -1.69 3.43
CA GLN A 311 -7.43 -1.48 2.37
C GLN A 311 -8.10 -1.25 1.02
N LEU A 312 -9.02 -2.12 0.63
CA LEU A 312 -9.78 -2.00 -0.61
C LEU A 312 -10.71 -0.78 -0.59
N LYS A 313 -11.40 -0.52 0.53
CA LYS A 313 -12.24 0.67 0.66
C LYS A 313 -11.44 1.96 0.46
N HIS A 314 -10.20 2.01 0.96
CA HIS A 314 -9.32 3.14 0.75
C HIS A 314 -8.83 3.20 -0.71
N GLY A 315 -8.31 2.09 -1.24
CA GLY A 315 -7.81 2.01 -2.61
C GLY A 315 -8.87 2.28 -3.69
N PHE A 316 -10.15 2.02 -3.41
CA PHE A 316 -11.26 2.26 -4.34
C PHE A 316 -11.97 3.61 -4.16
N ARG A 317 -11.46 4.51 -3.31
CA ARG A 317 -12.05 5.85 -3.22
C ARG A 317 -11.82 6.58 -4.54
N LYS A 318 -12.86 6.59 -5.37
CA LYS A 318 -13.00 7.54 -6.48
C LYS A 318 -13.05 8.93 -5.86
N ASP A 319 -12.11 9.80 -6.21
CA ASP A 319 -12.08 11.18 -5.75
C ASP A 319 -13.42 11.86 -6.06
N HIS A 320 -14.26 12.00 -5.03
CA HIS A 320 -15.37 12.96 -4.99
C HIS A 320 -14.95 14.22 -4.25
N THR A 321 -13.66 14.56 -4.27
CA THR A 321 -13.18 15.85 -3.83
C THR A 321 -13.01 16.75 -5.04
N ASP A 322 -13.89 17.75 -5.14
CA ASP A 322 -13.75 18.97 -5.95
C ASP A 322 -12.50 19.77 -5.55
N THR A 323 -11.32 19.15 -5.64
CA THR A 323 -10.04 19.83 -5.43
C THR A 323 -9.62 20.42 -6.77
N LEU A 324 -9.95 21.70 -6.93
CA LEU A 324 -9.48 22.58 -7.99
C LEU A 324 -8.03 22.28 -8.41
N ASP A 325 -7.83 22.07 -9.73
CA ASP A 325 -6.66 22.43 -10.51
C ASP A 325 -5.26 22.08 -9.96
N LEU A 326 -5.04 20.87 -9.43
CA LEU A 326 -3.70 20.27 -9.43
C LEU A 326 -3.60 19.23 -10.55
N GLU A 327 -3.34 19.75 -11.75
CA GLU A 327 -3.13 18.98 -12.97
C GLU A 327 -2.16 17.81 -12.78
N LYS A 328 -2.67 16.59 -13.04
CA LYS A 328 -2.03 15.44 -13.73
C LYS A 328 -0.60 14.96 -13.38
N GLY A 329 0.07 15.50 -12.38
CA GLY A 329 1.47 15.15 -12.07
C GLY A 329 1.68 14.12 -10.96
N ALA A 330 0.71 13.93 -10.06
CA ALA A 330 0.90 13.08 -8.88
C ALA A 330 -0.42 12.59 -8.27
N SER A 331 -1.35 12.09 -9.10
CA SER A 331 -2.44 11.28 -8.57
C SER A 331 -1.85 9.99 -7.99
N VAL A 332 -1.65 9.98 -6.67
CA VAL A 332 -1.34 8.78 -5.85
C VAL A 332 -2.56 7.86 -5.74
N VAL A 333 -3.70 8.27 -6.32
CA VAL A 333 -4.88 7.42 -6.43
C VAL A 333 -4.62 6.39 -7.52
N LEU A 334 -4.59 5.13 -7.09
CA LEU A 334 -4.68 3.95 -7.94
C LEU A 334 -5.65 4.25 -9.07
N ASP A 335 -5.16 4.36 -10.31
CA ASP A 335 -6.04 4.49 -11.46
C ASP A 335 -7.02 3.31 -11.43
N ASP A 336 -8.29 3.51 -11.83
CA ASP A 336 -9.31 2.45 -11.92
C ASP A 336 -8.75 1.22 -12.69
N SER A 337 -7.74 1.42 -13.55
CA SER A 337 -7.02 0.37 -14.27
C SER A 337 -6.05 -0.51 -13.44
N TRP A 338 -5.65 -0.12 -12.23
CA TRP A 338 -4.80 -0.92 -11.34
C TRP A 338 -5.57 -2.07 -10.69
N LEU A 339 -6.89 -1.91 -10.53
CA LEU A 339 -7.76 -2.88 -9.85
C LEU A 339 -8.88 -3.42 -10.75
N SER A 340 -9.13 -2.83 -11.92
CA SER A 340 -10.31 -3.18 -12.74
C SER A 340 -10.29 -4.59 -13.33
N LYS A 341 -9.19 -5.34 -13.29
CA LYS A 341 -9.13 -6.72 -13.80
C LYS A 341 -8.12 -7.63 -13.07
N ASP A 342 -7.99 -7.50 -11.75
CA ASP A 342 -7.21 -8.49 -10.98
C ASP A 342 -8.00 -9.80 -10.87
N ILE A 343 -7.81 -10.67 -11.87
CA ILE A 343 -8.33 -12.06 -11.90
C ILE A 343 -7.97 -12.76 -10.58
N PHE A 344 -6.80 -12.48 -10.01
CA PHE A 344 -6.37 -13.14 -8.78
C PHE A 344 -7.23 -12.72 -7.58
N LEU A 345 -7.45 -11.42 -7.32
CA LEU A 345 -8.21 -10.99 -6.15
C LEU A 345 -9.70 -11.31 -6.31
N HIS A 346 -10.24 -11.16 -7.53
CA HIS A 346 -11.60 -11.61 -7.84
C HIS A 346 -11.76 -13.11 -7.56
N ARG A 347 -10.84 -13.96 -8.06
CA ARG A 347 -10.87 -15.41 -7.85
C ARG A 347 -10.76 -15.76 -6.36
N LEU A 348 -9.78 -15.17 -5.65
CA LEU A 348 -9.61 -15.41 -4.22
C LEU A 348 -10.84 -15.02 -3.41
N CYS A 349 -11.45 -13.87 -3.71
CA CYS A 349 -12.70 -13.44 -3.09
C CYS A 349 -13.85 -14.39 -3.43
N LYS A 350 -14.02 -14.77 -4.70
CA LYS A 350 -15.06 -15.71 -5.14
C LYS A 350 -14.95 -17.03 -4.38
N ASP A 351 -13.79 -17.66 -4.42
CA ASP A 351 -13.55 -18.96 -3.81
C ASP A 351 -13.78 -18.89 -2.29
N PHE A 352 -13.29 -17.83 -1.64
CA PHE A 352 -13.48 -17.65 -0.20
C PHE A 352 -14.94 -17.36 0.19
N PHE A 353 -15.67 -16.57 -0.61
CA PHE A 353 -17.09 -16.29 -0.35
C PHE A 353 -17.93 -17.56 -0.49
N SER A 354 -17.70 -18.35 -1.54
CA SER A 354 -18.31 -19.67 -1.71
C SER A 354 -17.99 -20.59 -0.53
N LEU A 355 -16.72 -20.65 -0.12
CA LEU A 355 -16.28 -21.44 1.02
C LEU A 355 -17.01 -21.06 2.33
N VAL A 356 -17.14 -19.76 2.62
CA VAL A 356 -17.86 -19.26 3.80
C VAL A 356 -19.36 -19.54 3.71
N GLN A 357 -19.94 -19.51 2.50
CA GLN A 357 -21.36 -19.81 2.27
C GLN A 357 -21.69 -21.29 2.44
N GLU A 358 -20.78 -22.18 2.04
CA GLU A 358 -20.95 -23.64 2.13
C GLU A 358 -20.64 -24.20 3.52
N ALA A 359 -19.92 -23.44 4.35
CA ALA A 359 -19.54 -23.86 5.69
C ALA A 359 -20.76 -24.04 6.61
N SER A 360 -20.80 -25.17 7.32
CA SER A 360 -21.90 -25.50 8.25
C SER A 360 -21.92 -24.63 9.50
N VAL A 361 -20.75 -24.19 9.97
CA VAL A 361 -20.57 -23.34 11.15
C VAL A 361 -19.52 -22.29 10.81
N VAL A 362 -19.85 -21.03 11.04
CA VAL A 362 -18.96 -19.88 10.81
C VAL A 362 -19.03 -18.95 12.00
N ASP A 363 -17.87 -18.46 12.43
CA ASP A 363 -17.78 -17.38 13.41
C ASP A 363 -18.59 -16.15 12.98
N GLY A 364 -19.29 -15.51 13.92
CA GLY A 364 -20.20 -14.41 13.62
C GLY A 364 -19.50 -13.15 13.10
N ASP A 365 -18.30 -12.86 13.60
CA ASP A 365 -17.51 -11.72 13.14
C ASP A 365 -16.94 -11.99 11.75
N LEU A 366 -16.42 -13.20 11.51
CA LEU A 366 -15.95 -13.61 10.19
C LEU A 366 -17.08 -13.47 9.15
N LEU A 367 -18.24 -14.06 9.42
CA LEU A 367 -19.40 -13.96 8.53
C LEU A 367 -19.82 -12.51 8.26
N THR A 368 -19.83 -11.67 9.29
CA THR A 368 -20.20 -10.26 9.19
C THR A 368 -19.22 -9.47 8.32
N TRP A 369 -17.92 -9.65 8.53
CA TRP A 369 -16.90 -8.95 7.76
C TRP A 369 -16.80 -9.46 6.32
N THR A 370 -16.98 -10.76 6.09
CA THR A 370 -17.03 -11.33 4.73
C THR A 370 -18.18 -10.72 3.93
N ARG A 371 -19.38 -10.60 4.51
CA ARG A 371 -20.52 -9.93 3.86
C ARG A 371 -20.25 -8.46 3.56
N LYS A 372 -19.58 -7.74 4.46
CA LYS A 372 -19.18 -6.33 4.24
C LYS A 372 -18.16 -6.22 3.10
N LEU A 373 -17.19 -7.11 3.05
CA LEU A 373 -16.19 -7.16 1.98
C LEU A 373 -16.85 -7.47 0.64
N GLN A 374 -17.70 -8.50 0.58
CA GLN A 374 -18.48 -8.84 -0.61
C GLN A 374 -19.30 -7.64 -1.10
N GLY A 375 -20.09 -7.02 -0.22
CA GLY A 375 -20.89 -5.85 -0.59
C GLY A 375 -20.04 -4.66 -1.07
N LEU A 376 -18.85 -4.44 -0.50
CA LEU A 376 -17.92 -3.40 -0.96
C LEU A 376 -17.45 -3.67 -2.39
N VAL A 377 -16.99 -4.88 -2.69
CA VAL A 377 -16.44 -5.20 -4.02
C VAL A 377 -17.54 -5.27 -5.10
N GLU A 378 -18.74 -5.75 -4.75
CA GLU A 378 -19.90 -5.75 -5.64
C GLU A 378 -20.34 -4.32 -5.97
N THR A 379 -20.47 -3.45 -4.96
CA THR A 379 -20.92 -2.06 -5.17
C THR A 379 -19.88 -1.17 -5.83
N THR A 380 -18.60 -1.40 -5.57
CA THR A 380 -17.54 -0.49 -6.02
C THR A 380 -16.94 -0.90 -7.37
N LEU A 381 -16.78 -2.20 -7.61
CA LEU A 381 -16.20 -2.74 -8.84
C LEU A 381 -17.24 -3.40 -9.77
N GLY A 382 -18.47 -3.61 -9.33
CA GLY A 382 -19.49 -4.32 -10.12
C GLY A 382 -19.17 -5.80 -10.29
N TRP A 383 -18.37 -6.38 -9.40
CA TRP A 383 -18.09 -7.82 -9.41
C TRP A 383 -19.37 -8.60 -9.13
N ASP A 384 -19.60 -9.67 -9.88
CA ASP A 384 -20.74 -10.57 -9.69
C ASP A 384 -20.25 -11.94 -9.24
N PHE A 385 -20.69 -12.34 -8.04
CA PHE A 385 -20.36 -13.62 -7.43
C PHE A 385 -21.54 -14.60 -7.44
N GLN A 386 -22.61 -14.32 -8.19
CA GLN A 386 -23.71 -15.26 -8.33
C GLN A 386 -23.20 -16.61 -8.85
N ASN A 387 -23.69 -17.69 -8.22
CA ASN A 387 -23.29 -19.06 -8.50
C ASN A 387 -23.65 -19.42 -9.95
N ASP A 388 -22.71 -19.28 -10.86
CA ASP A 388 -22.71 -20.03 -12.11
C ASP A 388 -22.49 -21.51 -11.79
N ALA A 389 -23.57 -22.20 -11.44
CA ALA A 389 -23.62 -23.66 -11.32
C ALA A 389 -23.34 -24.39 -12.65
N ALA A 390 -22.93 -23.67 -13.70
CA ALA A 390 -22.57 -24.18 -15.03
C ALA A 390 -21.18 -23.74 -15.53
N GLY A 391 -20.41 -22.96 -14.75
CA GLY A 391 -19.06 -22.53 -15.13
C GLY A 391 -18.00 -23.52 -14.67
N GLY A 392 -17.95 -24.71 -15.28
CA GLY A 392 -17.00 -25.75 -14.89
C GLY A 392 -15.55 -25.32 -15.11
N ILE A 393 -14.78 -25.17 -14.02
CA ILE A 393 -13.30 -25.22 -13.85
C ILE A 393 -12.40 -24.39 -14.80
N TYR A 394 -12.91 -23.86 -15.91
CA TYR A 394 -12.15 -23.16 -16.94
C TYR A 394 -12.90 -21.87 -17.31
N GLY A 395 -12.57 -20.79 -16.62
CA GLY A 395 -12.80 -19.45 -17.16
C GLY A 395 -11.80 -19.19 -18.28
N GLU A 396 -12.21 -18.48 -19.33
CA GLU A 396 -11.46 -18.31 -20.58
C GLU A 396 -10.08 -17.61 -20.46
N ASP A 397 -9.65 -17.22 -19.26
CA ASP A 397 -8.33 -16.63 -18.98
C ASP A 397 -7.70 -17.22 -17.69
N ASP A 398 -7.70 -18.55 -17.55
CA ASP A 398 -6.95 -19.19 -16.45
C ASP A 398 -5.43 -19.12 -16.74
N GLU A 399 -4.70 -18.40 -15.88
CA GLU A 399 -3.22 -18.30 -15.85
C GLU A 399 -2.53 -19.67 -15.84
N PHE A 400 -3.27 -20.73 -15.47
CA PHE A 400 -2.80 -22.12 -15.41
C PHE A 400 -3.57 -23.07 -16.35
N ALA A 401 -4.37 -22.55 -17.29
CA ALA A 401 -4.96 -23.39 -18.32
C ALA A 401 -3.87 -24.13 -19.11
N PRO A 402 -4.05 -25.42 -19.41
CA PRO A 402 -3.12 -26.13 -20.28
C PRO A 402 -3.09 -25.45 -21.66
N VAL A 403 -1.89 -25.24 -22.19
CA VAL A 403 -1.73 -24.74 -23.57
C VAL A 403 -2.37 -25.75 -24.51
N ILE A 404 -3.44 -25.35 -25.18
CA ILE A 404 -4.10 -26.16 -26.20
C ILE A 404 -3.23 -26.09 -27.46
N GLU A 405 -2.38 -27.09 -27.67
CA GLU A 405 -1.77 -27.33 -28.98
C GLU A 405 -2.86 -27.87 -29.91
N MET A 406 -3.34 -27.01 -30.81
CA MET A 406 -4.15 -27.44 -31.94
C MET A 406 -3.24 -28.26 -32.86
N LEU A 407 -3.38 -29.58 -32.84
CA LEU A 407 -2.70 -30.45 -33.79
C LEU A 407 -3.18 -30.08 -35.20
N ASP A 408 -2.27 -29.56 -36.04
CA ASP A 408 -2.55 -29.26 -37.44
C ASP A 408 -3.14 -30.50 -38.12
N SER A 409 -4.42 -30.40 -38.50
CA SER A 409 -5.12 -31.42 -39.26
C SER A 409 -4.58 -31.45 -40.69
N THR A 410 -3.45 -32.10 -40.90
CA THR A 410 -2.96 -32.48 -42.24
C THR A 410 -3.01 -33.99 -42.40
N SER A 411 -4.22 -34.53 -42.57
CA SER A 411 -4.38 -35.75 -43.38
C SER A 411 -5.82 -35.89 -43.89
N SER A 412 -6.12 -35.25 -45.02
CA SER A 412 -7.25 -35.66 -45.85
C SER A 412 -6.84 -35.65 -47.32
N GLY A 413 -6.27 -36.79 -47.74
CA GLY A 413 -6.49 -37.44 -49.02
C GLY A 413 -6.32 -36.65 -50.32
N GLU A 414 -5.13 -36.73 -50.93
CA GLU A 414 -5.02 -36.78 -52.39
C GLU A 414 -4.82 -38.24 -52.83
N MET A 415 -5.91 -38.85 -53.34
CA MET A 415 -5.84 -40.04 -54.17
C MET A 415 -5.30 -39.64 -55.55
N ALA A 416 -4.03 -39.89 -55.81
CA ALA A 416 -3.49 -39.92 -57.17
C ALA A 416 -3.53 -41.37 -57.69
N ALA A 417 -4.50 -41.62 -58.57
CA ALA A 417 -4.62 -42.87 -59.32
C ALA A 417 -3.40 -43.06 -60.24
N LYS A 418 -2.65 -44.15 -60.04
CA LYS A 418 -1.78 -44.75 -61.07
C LYS A 418 -2.46 -46.00 -61.60
N THR A 419 -3.03 -45.89 -62.80
CA THR A 419 -3.36 -47.03 -63.65
C THR A 419 -2.20 -47.28 -64.60
N ILE A 420 -1.81 -48.55 -64.70
CA ILE A 420 -0.83 -49.11 -65.62
C ILE A 420 -1.46 -49.17 -67.02
N ALA A 421 -0.88 -48.45 -67.99
CA ALA A 421 -0.68 -48.84 -69.39
C ALA A 421 0.22 -47.80 -70.08
#